data_AF-A0A350EX39-F1
#
_entry.id   AF-A0A350EX39-F1
#
_cell.length_a   1.000
_cell.length_b   1.000
_cell.length_c   1.000
_cell.angle_alpha   90.00
_cell.angle_beta   90.00
_cell.angle_gamma   90.00
#
_symmetry.space_group_name_H-M   'P 1'
#
loop_
_entity.id
_entity.type
_entity.pdbx_description
1 polymer ?
#
loop_
_entity_poly.entity_id
_entity_poly.type
_entity_poly.pdbx_seq_one_letter_code
_entity_poly.pdbx_strand_id
1 'polypeptide(L)'
;MIFRIAAILSLLCLAPAARAQTTTFNYQGRLVENGAPFTGNAEFQFTLWDGPADGTQIAAHAEPTVALGVTNGLFMAELNFGPDAFPGGARWLQIAARTSLGAFVTLTPRQPVTSAPYAITAGSLSGPLAAGQISGTLSSAQLAGAYDAPVTFTNTGNVLAGNGAGLTGVNAATLGGLDGSKFWQLGGNTGTTADTHFIGTGDGQPLDFRVNNQRAIRIAPSTGVAFGNTPNLVLGSHHNVASNQFSGSVILGGGYAPLPNRVGGDYATVVGGAGNVAIATYATAMGGDTTARGFAALSTGFETEASGITSTAMGSRSVASGRSSFALGEDGTASGDYSFALGQRARALHAGAFVWADGTFANFDSTANNQFAVRAAGGIRLAGNVQIGIDHGDYRQLRVGGGNSSGYLYGSFPRFADGVHLGYNYYANAAGGDVVPISGGATSRITAGYGFVTLAVGGVGAAPTTERLVASSSGVTVYGSFNNSSDRDLKQGFKAVSPDQMLEKVARLPITEWSYRADPDTRHIGPVAQDFHELFGVGTDDRHIAPLDEGGVALAAIQGLNRKLEEKEARIRELEERLQAIETLLRK
;
A
#
# COMPACT_ATOMS: atom_id res chain seq x y z
N MET A 1 4.98 67.37 86.21
CA MET A 1 4.73 65.92 85.98
C MET A 1 5.99 65.37 85.33
N ILE A 2 6.94 64.87 86.11
CA ILE A 2 7.09 63.50 86.61
C ILE A 2 7.40 62.49 85.49
N PHE A 3 8.67 62.03 85.50
CA PHE A 3 9.19 60.67 85.25
C PHE A 3 9.03 60.06 83.84
N ARG A 4 9.87 59.13 83.35
CA ARG A 4 11.22 58.61 83.59
C ARG A 4 11.37 57.42 82.62
N ILE A 5 12.61 57.10 82.24
CA ILE A 5 13.20 55.75 82.05
C ILE A 5 13.15 55.03 80.68
N ALA A 6 14.34 54.46 80.41
CA ALA A 6 14.75 53.28 79.61
C ALA A 6 15.01 53.47 78.11
N ALA A 7 16.03 52.89 77.47
CA ALA A 7 17.32 52.27 77.81
C ALA A 7 17.80 51.52 76.54
N ILE A 8 19.11 51.59 76.25
CA ILE A 8 19.96 50.55 75.60
C ILE A 8 19.99 50.46 74.04
N LEU A 9 21.11 50.98 73.50
CA LEU A 9 22.15 50.29 72.71
C LEU A 9 21.83 49.75 71.30
N SER A 10 22.41 50.39 70.26
CA SER A 10 23.41 49.79 69.36
C SER A 10 23.74 50.68 68.15
N LEU A 11 24.97 51.22 68.18
CA LEU A 11 25.99 51.18 67.13
C LEU A 11 25.70 51.63 65.67
N LEU A 12 26.50 52.64 65.30
CA LEU A 12 27.33 52.78 64.08
C LEU A 12 26.81 53.56 62.86
N CYS A 13 27.70 54.45 62.41
CA CYS A 13 27.84 55.05 61.09
C CYS A 13 26.94 56.25 60.74
N LEU A 14 27.29 57.42 61.30
CA LEU A 14 27.26 58.66 60.51
C LEU A 14 28.70 59.13 60.30
N ALA A 15 29.19 58.95 59.07
CA ALA A 15 30.40 59.60 58.59
C ALA A 15 30.18 61.12 58.62
N PRO A 16 31.02 61.90 59.30
CA PRO A 16 30.98 63.35 59.14
C PRO A 16 31.46 63.69 57.72
N ALA A 17 30.65 64.47 57.00
CA ALA A 17 31.06 65.12 55.78
C ALA A 17 32.36 65.89 56.04
N ALA A 18 33.42 65.48 55.34
CA ALA A 18 34.69 66.19 55.34
C ALA A 18 34.44 67.61 54.79
N ARG A 19 34.53 68.61 55.67
CA ARG A 19 34.62 70.00 55.24
C ARG A 19 35.92 70.14 54.47
N ALA A 20 35.87 70.76 53.30
CA ALA A 20 37.06 71.16 52.55
C ALA A 20 38.05 71.83 53.51
N GLN A 21 39.19 71.17 53.67
CA GLN A 21 40.24 71.58 54.60
C GLN A 21 40.83 72.88 54.06
N THR A 22 40.88 73.90 54.91
CA THR A 22 41.38 75.23 54.58
C THR A 22 42.84 75.15 54.13
N THR A 23 43.31 76.10 53.32
CA THR A 23 44.72 76.26 52.88
C THR A 23 45.65 76.69 54.02
N THR A 24 45.24 76.44 55.26
CA THR A 24 45.82 76.93 56.48
C THR A 24 46.57 75.83 57.19
N PHE A 25 47.79 76.11 57.64
CA PHE A 25 48.63 75.17 58.38
C PHE A 25 49.33 75.87 59.55
N ASN A 26 49.64 75.12 60.62
CA ASN A 26 50.34 75.67 61.77
C ASN A 26 51.85 75.62 61.57
N TYR A 27 52.51 76.72 61.89
CA TYR A 27 53.95 76.89 61.92
C TYR A 27 54.41 77.24 63.34
N GLN A 28 55.47 76.61 63.83
CA GLN A 28 56.04 76.89 65.15
C GLN A 28 57.49 77.35 64.99
N GLY A 29 57.87 78.44 65.66
CA GLY A 29 59.18 79.05 65.55
C GLY A 29 59.73 79.57 66.87
N ARG A 30 61.02 79.93 66.87
CA ARG A 30 61.71 80.56 68.02
C ARG A 30 62.35 81.89 67.62
N LEU A 31 62.00 82.98 68.29
CA LEU A 31 62.56 84.32 68.16
C LEU A 31 63.59 84.61 69.27
N VAL A 32 64.74 85.14 68.87
CA VAL A 32 65.85 85.54 69.76
C VAL A 32 66.19 86.99 69.43
N GLU A 33 66.35 87.83 70.45
CA GLU A 33 66.75 89.23 70.33
C GLU A 33 68.00 89.48 71.18
N ASN A 34 69.04 90.10 70.59
CA ASN A 34 70.32 90.38 71.25
C ASN A 34 70.94 89.15 71.96
N GLY A 35 70.76 87.95 71.38
CA GLY A 35 71.29 86.70 71.92
C GLY A 35 70.47 86.04 73.03
N ALA A 36 69.36 86.66 73.48
CA ALA A 36 68.45 86.11 74.47
C ALA A 36 67.07 85.76 73.88
N PRO A 37 66.37 84.72 74.37
CA PRO A 37 65.00 84.42 73.94
C PRO A 37 64.07 85.61 74.21
N PHE A 38 63.36 86.08 73.19
CA PHE A 38 62.45 87.21 73.34
C PHE A 38 61.17 86.79 74.09
N THR A 39 60.69 87.62 75.02
CA THR A 39 59.38 87.43 75.67
C THR A 39 58.61 88.75 75.63
N GLY A 40 57.43 88.72 75.02
CA GLY A 40 56.61 89.91 74.75
C GLY A 40 55.80 89.73 73.46
N ASN A 41 55.09 90.78 73.05
CA ASN A 41 54.41 90.78 71.75
C ASN A 41 55.40 91.15 70.65
N ALA A 42 55.45 90.34 69.59
CA ALA A 42 56.19 90.65 68.37
C ALA A 42 55.24 90.58 67.18
N GLU A 43 55.51 91.41 66.19
CA GLU A 43 54.79 91.37 64.92
C GLU A 43 55.64 90.63 63.88
N PHE A 44 54.99 89.78 63.09
CA PHE A 44 55.62 88.94 62.09
C PHE A 44 55.00 89.16 60.71
N GLN A 45 55.82 89.05 59.67
CA GLN A 45 55.39 88.94 58.28
C GLN A 45 55.89 87.62 57.71
N PHE A 46 54.99 86.87 57.10
CA PHE A 46 55.27 85.58 56.49
C PHE A 46 55.09 85.68 54.98
N THR A 47 56.11 85.30 54.23
CA THR A 47 56.06 85.25 52.77
C THR A 47 56.62 83.92 52.28
N LEU A 48 56.06 83.41 51.20
CA LEU A 48 56.44 82.14 50.60
C LEU A 48 57.23 82.39 49.33
N TRP A 49 58.33 81.68 49.17
CA TRP A 49 59.29 81.86 48.08
C TRP A 49 59.61 80.52 47.40
N ASP A 50 60.09 80.57 46.18
CA ASP A 50 60.49 79.40 45.38
C ASP A 50 62.00 79.06 45.47
N GLY A 51 62.75 79.74 46.34
CA GLY A 51 64.17 79.48 46.57
C GLY A 51 64.69 79.91 47.95
N PRO A 52 65.78 79.29 48.43
CA PRO A 52 66.31 79.49 49.79
C PRO A 52 66.97 80.85 50.05
N ALA A 53 67.52 81.50 49.02
CA ALA A 53 68.17 82.82 49.12
C ALA A 53 67.84 83.74 47.92
N ASP A 54 67.91 83.22 46.68
CA ASP A 54 67.72 84.00 45.44
C ASP A 54 66.36 83.77 44.73
N GLY A 55 65.35 83.24 45.44
CA GLY A 55 64.03 82.95 44.86
C GLY A 55 63.15 84.18 44.65
N THR A 56 62.04 84.02 43.91
CA THR A 56 60.94 84.99 43.76
C THR A 56 59.84 84.71 44.78
N GLN A 57 59.16 85.77 45.25
CA GLN A 57 58.03 85.62 46.17
C GLN A 57 56.83 85.05 45.42
N ILE A 58 56.30 83.92 45.88
CA ILE A 58 55.14 83.23 45.33
C ILE A 58 53.85 83.78 45.94
N ALA A 59 53.85 84.01 47.25
CA ALA A 59 52.68 84.49 47.96
C ALA A 59 53.07 85.22 49.26
N ALA A 60 52.21 86.13 49.70
CA ALA A 60 52.23 86.63 51.08
C ALA A 60 51.19 85.86 51.90
N HIS A 61 51.41 85.76 53.21
CA HIS A 61 50.38 85.28 54.11
C HIS A 61 49.15 86.19 54.02
N ALA A 62 47.95 85.60 54.11
CA ALA A 62 46.68 86.30 53.99
C ALA A 62 46.60 87.54 54.90
N GLU A 63 47.13 87.46 56.12
CA GLU A 63 47.31 88.61 57.00
C GLU A 63 48.73 89.20 56.84
N PRO A 64 48.87 90.44 56.32
CA PRO A 64 50.18 91.03 56.01
C PRO A 64 51.08 91.24 57.23
N THR A 65 50.51 91.33 58.43
CA THR A 65 51.25 91.47 59.69
C THR A 65 50.49 90.76 60.79
N VAL A 66 51.16 89.82 61.46
CA VAL A 66 50.57 88.96 62.48
C VAL A 66 51.22 89.30 63.82
N ALA A 67 50.46 89.87 64.75
CA ALA A 67 50.91 90.11 66.11
C ALA A 67 50.78 88.80 66.92
N LEU A 68 51.90 88.26 67.39
CA LEU A 68 51.95 87.01 68.14
C LEU A 68 52.60 87.25 69.51
N GLY A 69 52.01 86.64 70.54
CA GLY A 69 52.65 86.55 71.85
C GLY A 69 53.82 85.56 71.77
N VAL A 70 55.02 86.03 72.08
CA VAL A 70 56.23 85.21 72.15
C VAL A 70 56.56 84.97 73.61
N THR A 71 56.70 83.71 74.00
CA THR A 71 57.03 83.33 75.39
C THR A 71 58.31 82.50 75.39
N ASN A 72 59.34 82.98 76.09
CA ASN A 72 60.66 82.33 76.14
C ASN A 72 61.22 82.00 74.73
N GLY A 73 61.00 82.94 73.80
CA GLY A 73 61.35 82.83 72.39
C GLY A 73 60.36 82.05 71.53
N LEU A 74 59.45 81.23 72.05
CA LEU A 74 58.59 80.38 71.22
C LEU A 74 57.31 81.10 70.77
N PHE A 75 56.90 80.85 69.52
CA PHE A 75 55.62 81.30 68.96
C PHE A 75 55.01 80.23 68.05
N MET A 76 53.70 80.30 67.86
CA MET A 76 52.96 79.53 66.86
C MET A 76 52.17 80.50 65.98
N ALA A 77 52.25 80.30 64.67
CA ALA A 77 51.54 81.07 63.67
C ALA A 77 50.66 80.13 62.84
N GLU A 78 49.42 80.52 62.62
CA GLU A 78 48.53 79.85 61.68
C GLU A 78 48.69 80.50 60.31
N LEU A 79 49.25 79.79 59.33
CA LEU A 79 49.67 80.31 58.04
C LEU A 79 48.75 79.87 56.91
N ASN A 80 48.30 80.82 56.11
CA ASN A 80 47.52 80.61 54.89
C ASN A 80 48.07 81.50 53.77
N PHE A 81 48.41 80.91 52.61
CA PHE A 81 48.96 81.60 51.44
C PHE A 81 48.01 81.58 50.22
N GLY A 82 46.78 81.08 50.40
CA GLY A 82 45.80 80.89 49.33
C GLY A 82 45.96 79.57 48.56
N PRO A 83 44.96 79.20 47.74
CA PRO A 83 44.90 77.90 47.04
C PRO A 83 45.98 77.71 45.98
N ASP A 84 46.49 78.79 45.38
CA ASP A 84 47.43 78.73 44.27
C ASP A 84 48.91 78.72 44.70
N ALA A 85 49.20 78.89 46.00
CA ALA A 85 50.57 78.98 46.51
C ALA A 85 51.38 77.67 46.40
N PHE A 86 50.70 76.53 46.21
CA PHE A 86 51.28 75.18 46.23
C PHE A 86 50.96 74.31 44.99
N PRO A 87 51.40 74.70 43.77
CA PRO A 87 51.15 73.97 42.52
C PRO A 87 52.04 72.71 42.33
N GLY A 88 52.71 72.23 43.39
CA GLY A 88 53.56 71.03 43.35
C GLY A 88 55.09 71.25 43.32
N GLY A 89 55.59 72.49 43.33
CA GLY A 89 57.04 72.82 43.42
C GLY A 89 57.53 73.09 44.86
N ALA A 90 58.85 73.04 45.12
CA ALA A 90 59.44 73.31 46.44
C ALA A 90 59.17 74.75 46.92
N ARG A 91 58.99 74.95 48.22
CA ARG A 91 58.65 76.25 48.83
C ARG A 91 59.50 76.54 50.06
N TRP A 92 59.87 77.80 50.26
CA TRP A 92 60.62 78.31 51.41
C TRP A 92 59.85 79.45 52.09
N LEU A 93 59.68 79.34 53.39
CA LEU A 93 59.07 80.35 54.25
C LEU A 93 60.12 81.38 54.66
N GLN A 94 59.90 82.65 54.30
CA GLN A 94 60.64 83.79 54.82
C GLN A 94 59.83 84.45 55.93
N ILE A 95 60.52 84.76 57.02
CA ILE A 95 59.93 85.37 58.22
C ILE A 95 60.65 86.70 58.45
N ALA A 96 59.89 87.78 58.58
CA ALA A 96 60.41 89.06 59.06
C ALA A 96 59.71 89.43 60.37
N ALA A 97 60.44 89.93 61.36
CA ALA A 97 59.89 90.20 62.69
C ALA A 97 60.31 91.59 63.20
N ARG A 98 59.46 92.19 64.05
CA ARG A 98 59.81 93.37 64.85
C ARG A 98 59.24 93.26 66.27
N THR A 99 60.02 93.75 67.23
CA THR A 99 59.74 93.73 68.67
C THR A 99 59.41 95.12 69.22
N SER A 100 59.63 96.18 68.41
CA SER A 100 59.29 97.57 68.67
C SER A 100 58.82 98.27 67.39
N LEU A 101 58.16 99.43 67.50
CA LEU A 101 57.66 100.19 66.35
C LEU A 101 58.83 100.68 65.48
N GLY A 102 58.97 100.09 64.29
CA GLY A 102 60.07 100.32 63.36
C GLY A 102 60.01 99.39 62.13
N ALA A 103 61.09 99.33 61.36
CA ALA A 103 61.20 98.44 60.20
C ALA A 103 61.28 96.96 60.62
N PHE A 104 60.71 96.05 59.82
CA PHE A 104 60.84 94.61 60.04
C PHE A 104 62.25 94.12 59.73
N VAL A 105 62.77 93.23 60.56
CA VAL A 105 64.06 92.56 60.34
C VAL A 105 63.79 91.18 59.74
N THR A 106 64.33 90.91 58.54
CA THR A 106 64.24 89.59 57.89
C THR A 106 65.14 88.59 58.61
N LEU A 107 64.55 87.47 59.02
CA LEU A 107 65.25 86.36 59.66
C LEU A 107 65.78 85.41 58.59
N THR A 108 67.11 85.31 58.47
CA THR A 108 67.80 84.42 57.51
C THR A 108 68.41 83.20 58.21
N PRO A 109 68.45 82.01 57.60
CA PRO A 109 67.97 81.67 56.24
C PRO A 109 66.47 81.32 56.17
N ARG A 110 65.88 81.34 54.96
CA ARG A 110 64.49 80.89 54.71
C ARG A 110 64.34 79.39 55.01
N GLN A 111 63.19 78.99 55.54
CA GLN A 111 62.95 77.61 55.96
C GLN A 111 62.14 76.81 54.94
N PRO A 112 62.54 75.59 54.54
CA PRO A 112 61.79 74.78 53.59
C PRO A 112 60.44 74.33 54.17
N VAL A 113 59.38 74.39 53.36
CA VAL A 113 58.05 73.83 53.67
C VAL A 113 57.95 72.45 53.01
N THR A 114 57.93 71.38 53.80
CA THR A 114 57.84 70.00 53.30
C THR A 114 56.39 69.55 53.15
N SER A 115 56.12 68.75 52.13
CA SER A 115 54.77 68.32 51.78
C SER A 115 54.18 67.31 52.78
N ALA A 116 53.01 67.63 53.32
CA ALA A 116 52.02 66.63 53.75
C ALA A 116 50.59 67.16 53.53
N PRO A 117 50.07 67.12 52.28
CA PRO A 117 48.75 66.52 52.00
C PRO A 117 48.65 65.86 50.61
N TYR A 118 48.28 64.58 50.60
CA TYR A 118 48.73 63.57 49.62
C TYR A 118 47.78 63.20 48.48
N ALA A 119 46.67 63.91 48.20
CA ALA A 119 45.74 63.45 47.16
C ALA A 119 44.77 64.54 46.70
N ILE A 120 45.08 65.23 45.59
CA ILE A 120 44.09 66.10 44.91
C ILE A 120 43.90 65.69 43.44
N THR A 121 44.86 65.02 42.81
CA THR A 121 44.70 64.51 41.44
C THR A 121 43.70 63.35 41.30
N ALA A 122 43.43 62.59 42.37
CA ALA A 122 42.51 61.44 42.31
C ALA A 122 41.01 61.82 42.45
N GLY A 123 40.68 63.01 42.96
CA GLY A 123 39.30 63.39 43.31
C GLY A 123 38.54 64.19 42.26
N SER A 124 39.19 64.65 41.18
CA SER A 124 38.62 65.66 40.27
C SER A 124 38.78 65.35 38.79
N LEU A 125 38.67 64.07 38.40
CA LEU A 125 38.64 63.70 36.98
C LEU A 125 37.30 64.16 36.34
N SER A 126 37.38 65.05 35.35
CA SER A 126 36.26 65.54 34.54
C SER A 126 36.59 65.34 33.05
N GLY A 127 35.85 64.47 32.35
CA GLY A 127 36.02 64.17 30.92
C GLY A 127 36.11 62.67 30.60
N PRO A 128 36.17 62.29 29.31
CA PRO A 128 36.32 60.89 28.90
C PRO A 128 37.67 60.34 29.39
N LEU A 129 37.62 59.22 30.12
CA LEU A 129 38.80 58.47 30.51
C LEU A 129 39.23 57.57 29.35
N ALA A 130 40.50 57.58 28.99
CA ALA A 130 41.00 56.70 27.94
C ALA A 130 40.76 55.22 28.34
N ALA A 131 40.27 54.41 27.40
CA ALA A 131 39.89 53.02 27.68
C ALA A 131 41.03 52.19 28.30
N GLY A 132 42.29 52.48 27.95
CA GLY A 132 43.47 51.81 28.54
C GLY A 132 43.74 52.12 30.01
N GLN A 133 43.01 53.07 30.61
CA GLN A 133 43.09 53.43 32.03
C GLN A 133 41.94 52.84 32.85
N ILE A 134 40.99 52.13 32.21
CA ILE A 134 39.90 51.42 32.87
C ILE A 134 40.34 49.97 33.08
N SER A 135 40.61 49.57 34.32
CA SER A 135 40.85 48.18 34.70
C SER A 135 39.68 47.63 35.51
N GLY A 136 39.28 46.38 35.24
CA GLY A 136 38.16 45.72 35.93
C GLY A 136 36.87 45.63 35.10
N THR A 137 35.74 45.38 35.78
CA THR A 137 34.44 45.17 35.15
C THR A 137 33.68 46.49 34.97
N LEU A 138 33.14 46.71 33.76
CA LEU A 138 32.16 47.77 33.51
C LEU A 138 30.76 47.25 33.85
N SER A 139 29.93 48.09 34.47
CA SER A 139 28.56 47.73 34.79
C SER A 139 27.68 47.70 33.53
N SER A 140 26.65 46.86 33.51
CA SER A 140 25.74 46.73 32.36
C SER A 140 25.04 48.05 32.00
N ALA A 141 24.75 48.90 32.98
CA ALA A 141 24.14 50.22 32.75
C ALA A 141 25.04 51.16 31.91
N GLN A 142 26.35 50.95 31.91
CA GLN A 142 27.31 51.72 31.12
C GLN A 142 27.47 51.20 29.69
N LEU A 143 26.90 50.03 29.38
CA LEU A 143 26.86 49.42 28.04
C LEU A 143 25.43 49.39 27.47
N ALA A 144 24.60 50.37 27.86
CA ALA A 144 23.23 50.49 27.37
C ALA A 144 23.17 51.34 26.08
N GLY A 145 22.57 50.79 25.01
CA GLY A 145 22.34 51.52 23.75
C GLY A 145 22.45 50.66 22.50
N ALA A 146 22.18 51.27 21.34
CA ALA A 146 22.50 50.71 20.03
C ALA A 146 23.91 51.17 19.62
N TYR A 147 24.69 50.28 19.02
CA TYR A 147 26.02 50.58 18.50
C TYR A 147 25.98 50.51 16.97
N ASP A 148 26.18 51.66 16.30
CA ASP A 148 26.13 51.76 14.84
C ASP A 148 27.44 51.32 14.15
N ALA A 149 28.46 50.98 14.94
CA ALA A 149 29.75 50.46 14.51
C ALA A 149 30.04 49.10 15.17
N PRO A 150 30.90 48.24 14.57
CA PRO A 150 31.24 46.94 15.14
C PRO A 150 31.81 47.08 16.56
N VAL A 151 31.18 46.40 17.51
CA VAL A 151 31.73 46.22 18.85
C VAL A 151 32.68 45.02 18.81
N THR A 152 33.98 45.26 18.82
CA THR A 152 35.02 44.22 18.73
C THR A 152 35.49 43.80 20.12
N PHE A 153 35.18 42.57 20.52
CA PHE A 153 35.65 41.96 21.76
C PHE A 153 36.94 41.14 21.49
N THR A 154 38.11 41.64 21.88
CA THR A 154 39.41 40.98 21.61
C THR A 154 39.90 40.09 22.75
N ASN A 155 39.29 40.16 23.93
CA ASN A 155 39.61 39.28 25.05
C ASN A 155 38.91 37.92 24.88
N THR A 156 39.69 36.84 24.89
CA THR A 156 39.22 35.45 24.73
C THR A 156 38.29 34.98 25.86
N GLY A 157 38.26 35.66 27.00
CA GLY A 157 37.35 35.41 28.11
C GLY A 157 35.97 36.09 27.99
N ASN A 158 35.72 36.88 26.94
CA ASN A 158 34.41 37.51 26.75
C ASN A 158 33.35 36.46 26.36
N VAL A 159 32.26 36.41 27.13
CA VAL A 159 31.12 35.52 26.87
C VAL A 159 29.87 36.38 26.69
N LEU A 160 29.23 36.32 25.51
CA LEU A 160 27.89 36.87 25.31
C LEU A 160 26.88 35.89 25.91
N ALA A 161 26.29 36.24 27.06
CA ALA A 161 25.22 35.47 27.68
C ALA A 161 23.85 35.92 27.15
N GLY A 162 22.96 34.99 26.78
CA GLY A 162 21.61 35.26 26.28
C GLY A 162 21.20 34.35 25.11
N ASN A 163 20.00 34.57 24.55
CA ASN A 163 19.48 33.78 23.42
C ASN A 163 19.71 34.43 22.05
N GLY A 164 20.40 35.58 21.99
CA GLY A 164 20.70 36.29 20.75
C GLY A 164 19.50 36.91 20.02
N ALA A 165 18.29 36.92 20.61
CA ALA A 165 17.05 37.34 19.93
C ALA A 165 17.03 38.82 19.49
N GLY A 166 17.96 39.66 19.96
CA GLY A 166 18.11 41.06 19.55
C GLY A 166 19.23 41.32 18.53
N LEU A 167 19.98 40.30 18.11
CA LEU A 167 21.08 40.46 17.15
C LEU A 167 20.55 40.35 15.72
N THR A 168 20.41 41.49 15.03
CA THR A 168 20.08 41.54 13.60
C THR A 168 21.36 41.65 12.76
N GLY A 169 21.46 40.93 11.65
CA GLY A 169 22.64 40.99 10.78
C GLY A 169 23.86 40.16 11.26
N VAL A 170 23.63 39.16 12.12
CA VAL A 170 24.67 38.20 12.49
C VAL A 170 25.11 37.47 11.22
N ASN A 171 26.38 37.64 10.84
CA ASN A 171 26.98 36.85 9.79
C ASN A 171 27.03 35.39 10.25
N ALA A 172 26.29 34.49 9.60
CA ALA A 172 26.28 33.07 9.92
C ALA A 172 27.69 32.45 9.92
N ALA A 173 28.66 33.04 9.19
CA ALA A 173 30.08 32.68 9.22
C ALA A 173 30.71 32.78 10.63
N THR A 174 30.12 33.54 11.55
CA THR A 174 30.60 33.64 12.94
C THR A 174 29.98 32.60 13.88
N LEU A 175 28.95 31.89 13.42
CA LEU A 175 28.31 30.77 14.13
C LEU A 175 29.02 29.44 13.80
N GLY A 176 30.33 29.37 14.07
CA GLY A 176 31.15 28.17 13.82
C GLY A 176 31.92 28.15 12.50
N GLY A 177 32.04 29.27 11.79
CA GLY A 177 32.87 29.38 10.58
C GLY A 177 32.15 29.09 9.25
N LEU A 178 30.87 28.72 9.28
CA LEU A 178 30.11 28.32 8.09
C LEU A 178 29.39 29.51 7.45
N ASP A 179 29.69 29.78 6.18
CA ASP A 179 29.04 30.86 5.45
C ASP A 179 27.51 30.64 5.33
N GLY A 180 26.73 31.73 5.21
CA GLY A 180 25.27 31.68 5.17
C GLY A 180 24.67 30.84 4.02
N SER A 181 25.41 30.63 2.93
CA SER A 181 25.03 29.76 1.80
C SER A 181 25.11 28.26 2.13
N LYS A 182 25.74 27.88 3.26
CA LYS A 182 25.81 26.48 3.73
C LYS A 182 24.55 26.03 4.46
N PHE A 183 23.61 26.93 4.76
CA PHE A 183 22.34 26.61 5.40
C PHE A 183 21.23 26.49 4.36
N TRP A 184 20.33 25.51 4.53
CA TRP A 184 19.12 25.44 3.72
C TRP A 184 18.06 26.40 4.24
N GLN A 185 17.60 27.33 3.39
CA GLN A 185 16.61 28.34 3.76
C GLN A 185 15.18 27.81 3.61
N LEU A 186 14.24 28.36 4.40
CA LEU A 186 12.81 27.99 4.32
C LEU A 186 12.19 28.30 2.94
N GLY A 187 12.69 29.33 2.25
CA GLY A 187 12.32 29.67 0.87
C GLY A 187 13.07 28.87 -0.20
N GLY A 188 13.96 27.95 0.20
CA GLY A 188 14.91 27.28 -0.68
C GLY A 188 16.15 28.13 -0.99
N ASN A 189 17.16 27.50 -1.57
CA ASN A 189 18.43 28.14 -1.95
C ASN A 189 18.53 28.26 -3.48
N THR A 190 18.99 29.39 -4.00
CA THR A 190 19.35 29.57 -5.42
C THR A 190 20.80 29.16 -5.68
N GLY A 191 21.12 28.62 -6.87
CA GLY A 191 22.51 28.29 -7.25
C GLY A 191 23.05 26.98 -6.67
N THR A 192 22.18 26.05 -6.28
CA THR A 192 22.58 24.72 -5.80
C THR A 192 23.17 23.87 -6.93
N THR A 193 24.13 23.01 -6.60
CA THR A 193 24.70 22.00 -7.51
C THR A 193 24.28 20.64 -6.97
N ALA A 194 23.64 19.82 -7.80
CA ALA A 194 23.26 18.45 -7.42
C ALA A 194 24.48 17.66 -6.91
N ASP A 195 24.26 16.72 -5.99
CA ASP A 195 25.26 15.87 -5.32
C ASP A 195 26.29 16.60 -4.43
N THR A 196 26.44 17.92 -4.56
CA THR A 196 27.32 18.74 -3.70
C THR A 196 26.53 19.48 -2.62
N HIS A 197 25.40 20.08 -3.00
CA HIS A 197 24.51 20.79 -2.08
C HIS A 197 23.26 19.92 -1.83
N PHE A 198 23.12 19.39 -0.62
CA PHE A 198 22.02 18.50 -0.26
C PHE A 198 21.51 18.75 1.15
N ILE A 199 20.26 18.36 1.41
CA ILE A 199 19.71 18.22 2.76
C ILE A 199 19.82 16.74 3.13
N GLY A 200 20.67 16.41 4.10
CA GLY A 200 20.80 15.04 4.57
C GLY A 200 22.03 14.78 5.42
N THR A 201 22.39 13.51 5.52
CA THR A 201 23.55 13.03 6.28
C THR A 201 24.68 12.66 5.32
N GLY A 202 25.93 12.86 5.76
CA GLY A 202 27.13 12.42 5.02
C GLY A 202 27.71 11.10 5.53
N ASP A 203 27.06 10.48 6.53
CA ASP A 203 27.48 9.26 7.19
C ASP A 203 26.40 8.16 7.05
N GLY A 204 26.62 7.01 7.71
CA GLY A 204 25.69 5.88 7.70
C GLY A 204 24.46 6.05 8.59
N GLN A 205 24.11 7.28 9.00
CA GLN A 205 22.95 7.52 9.86
C GLN A 205 21.67 7.86 9.06
N PRO A 206 20.49 7.43 9.51
CA PRO A 206 19.22 7.82 8.90
C PRO A 206 18.89 9.32 9.06
N LEU A 207 18.22 9.88 8.05
CA LEU A 207 17.60 11.20 8.11
C LEU A 207 16.11 11.08 8.44
N ASP A 208 15.68 11.70 9.55
CA ASP A 208 14.28 11.71 10.00
C ASP A 208 13.65 13.10 9.84
N PHE A 209 12.53 13.19 9.11
CA PHE A 209 11.64 14.36 9.14
C PHE A 209 10.50 14.11 10.13
N ARG A 210 10.28 15.07 11.04
CA ARG A 210 9.30 14.96 12.13
C ARG A 210 8.16 15.96 12.01
N VAL A 211 6.96 15.53 12.37
CA VAL A 211 5.75 16.37 12.52
C VAL A 211 5.18 16.12 13.91
N ASN A 212 4.93 17.17 14.69
CA ASN A 212 4.51 17.05 16.11
C ASN A 212 5.44 16.11 16.92
N ASN A 213 6.75 16.23 16.70
CA ASN A 213 7.79 15.38 17.30
C ASN A 213 7.68 13.86 16.98
N GLN A 214 6.85 13.47 16.00
CA GLN A 214 6.74 12.10 15.51
C GLN A 214 7.45 11.96 14.17
N ARG A 215 8.18 10.86 13.96
CA ARG A 215 8.82 10.56 12.68
C ARG A 215 7.75 10.35 11.61
N ALA A 216 7.76 11.19 10.58
CA ALA A 216 6.85 11.13 9.45
C ALA A 216 7.52 10.53 8.19
N ILE A 217 8.82 10.81 8.02
CA ILE A 217 9.65 10.27 6.94
C ILE A 217 10.98 9.85 7.54
N ARG A 218 11.47 8.67 7.15
CA ARG A 218 12.84 8.22 7.37
C ARG A 218 13.45 7.80 6.05
N ILE A 219 14.63 8.33 5.77
CA ILE A 219 15.52 7.84 4.72
C ILE A 219 16.69 7.18 5.43
N ALA A 220 16.85 5.87 5.27
CA ALA A 220 17.88 5.10 5.96
C ALA A 220 18.82 4.43 4.95
N PRO A 221 20.14 4.42 5.18
CA PRO A 221 21.04 3.67 4.33
C PRO A 221 20.76 2.16 4.45
N SER A 222 21.00 1.43 3.37
CA SER A 222 21.01 -0.03 3.39
C SER A 222 22.41 -0.57 3.65
N THR A 223 22.47 -1.75 4.27
CA THR A 223 23.69 -2.56 4.44
C THR A 223 23.67 -3.80 3.55
N GLY A 224 22.66 -3.92 2.67
CA GLY A 224 22.49 -5.03 1.75
C GLY A 224 23.48 -4.97 0.59
N VAL A 225 24.28 -6.02 0.40
CA VAL A 225 25.32 -6.06 -0.63
C VAL A 225 24.83 -6.59 -1.98
N ALA A 226 23.67 -7.25 -2.03
CA ALA A 226 23.19 -7.93 -3.23
C ALA A 226 22.81 -6.97 -4.37
N PHE A 227 22.39 -5.74 -4.05
CA PHE A 227 21.89 -4.77 -5.02
C PHE A 227 22.46 -3.35 -4.84
N GLY A 228 23.60 -3.23 -4.16
CA GLY A 228 24.22 -1.94 -3.83
C GLY A 228 23.50 -1.19 -2.70
N ASN A 229 23.98 0.02 -2.40
CA ASN A 229 23.59 0.80 -1.21
C ASN A 229 22.37 1.71 -1.46
N THR A 230 21.32 1.21 -2.14
CA THR A 230 20.10 2.01 -2.37
C THR A 230 19.38 2.25 -1.04
N PRO A 231 19.16 3.51 -0.63
CA PRO A 231 18.49 3.82 0.64
C PRO A 231 17.07 3.26 0.73
N ASN A 232 16.64 2.97 1.94
CA ASN A 232 15.27 2.61 2.27
C ASN A 232 14.47 3.85 2.65
N LEU A 233 13.18 3.85 2.29
CA LEU A 233 12.26 4.95 2.55
C LEU A 233 11.09 4.48 3.40
N VAL A 234 10.87 5.10 4.56
CA VAL A 234 9.75 4.77 5.47
C VAL A 234 8.92 6.02 5.74
N LEU A 235 7.72 6.08 5.19
CA LEU A 235 6.71 7.10 5.44
C LEU A 235 5.63 6.59 6.41
N GLY A 236 4.86 7.52 6.97
CA GLY A 236 3.68 7.24 7.77
C GLY A 236 4.00 7.08 9.25
N SER A 237 3.35 6.12 9.91
CA SER A 237 3.53 5.88 11.34
C SER A 237 4.98 5.58 11.72
N HIS A 238 5.44 6.14 12.84
CA HIS A 238 6.75 5.84 13.41
C HIS A 238 6.91 4.38 13.86
N HIS A 239 5.81 3.61 13.92
CA HIS A 239 5.82 2.17 14.16
C HIS A 239 6.12 1.35 12.91
N ASN A 240 6.07 1.94 11.71
CA ASN A 240 6.44 1.24 10.48
C ASN A 240 7.92 0.83 10.54
N VAL A 241 8.22 -0.36 10.02
CA VAL A 241 9.54 -0.98 10.11
C VAL A 241 10.04 -1.35 8.72
N ALA A 242 11.22 -0.85 8.37
CA ALA A 242 12.03 -1.38 7.29
C ALA A 242 13.32 -1.96 7.88
N SER A 243 13.73 -3.15 7.42
CA SER A 243 15.04 -3.68 7.76
C SER A 243 16.13 -3.01 6.94
N ASN A 244 17.19 -2.53 7.59
CA ASN A 244 18.34 -1.94 6.89
C ASN A 244 19.20 -2.99 6.15
N GLN A 245 18.94 -4.29 6.34
CA GLN A 245 19.66 -5.36 5.66
C GLN A 245 19.35 -5.46 4.16
N PHE A 246 18.27 -4.82 3.71
CA PHE A 246 17.81 -4.82 2.33
C PHE A 246 17.94 -3.44 1.71
N SER A 247 18.06 -3.39 0.40
CA SER A 247 18.25 -2.17 -0.39
C SER A 247 16.97 -1.77 -1.13
N GLY A 248 16.68 -0.47 -1.17
CA GLY A 248 15.55 0.09 -1.92
C GLY A 248 14.17 -0.33 -1.39
N SER A 249 14.06 -0.79 -0.15
CA SER A 249 12.78 -1.09 0.49
C SER A 249 11.98 0.19 0.74
N VAL A 250 10.68 0.17 0.42
CA VAL A 250 9.82 1.36 0.52
C VAL A 250 8.54 1.06 1.30
N ILE A 251 8.19 1.95 2.23
CA ILE A 251 6.85 2.09 2.81
C ILE A 251 6.36 3.50 2.47
N LEU A 252 5.30 3.63 1.69
CA LEU A 252 4.79 4.93 1.21
C LEU A 252 3.83 5.62 2.18
N GLY A 253 3.40 4.95 3.27
CA GLY A 253 2.60 5.59 4.32
C GLY A 253 1.82 4.61 5.19
N GLY A 254 0.83 5.14 5.90
CA GLY A 254 -0.09 4.37 6.76
C GLY A 254 0.57 3.74 7.98
N GLY A 255 -0.04 2.64 8.45
CA GLY A 255 0.33 1.92 9.66
C GLY A 255 -0.06 2.65 10.94
N TYR A 256 -0.11 1.91 12.05
CA TYR A 256 -0.29 2.44 13.40
C TYR A 256 0.22 1.39 14.40
N ALA A 257 0.25 1.69 15.70
CA ALA A 257 0.97 0.88 16.70
C ALA A 257 0.64 -0.64 16.70
N PRO A 258 -0.63 -1.07 16.64
CA PRO A 258 -1.01 -2.49 16.59
C PRO A 258 -0.75 -3.14 15.23
N LEU A 259 -0.94 -2.39 14.14
CA LEU A 259 -0.80 -2.87 12.75
C LEU A 259 0.21 -2.01 11.98
N PRO A 260 1.51 -2.08 12.32
CA PRO A 260 2.54 -1.38 11.58
C PRO A 260 2.73 -2.03 10.21
N ASN A 261 3.06 -1.23 9.20
CA ASN A 261 3.55 -1.75 7.93
C ASN A 261 5.00 -2.21 8.09
N ARG A 262 5.34 -3.35 7.47
CA ARG A 262 6.66 -3.97 7.54
C ARG A 262 7.18 -4.28 6.15
N VAL A 263 8.40 -3.83 5.86
CA VAL A 263 9.12 -4.17 4.63
C VAL A 263 10.47 -4.79 4.97
N GLY A 264 10.82 -5.87 4.28
CA GLY A 264 11.98 -6.69 4.63
C GLY A 264 12.54 -7.51 3.47
N GLY A 265 12.49 -6.97 2.26
CA GLY A 265 13.11 -7.56 1.08
C GLY A 265 13.68 -6.47 0.15
N ASP A 266 14.67 -6.83 -0.66
CA ASP A 266 15.28 -5.90 -1.61
C ASP A 266 14.23 -5.41 -2.62
N TYR A 267 14.11 -4.08 -2.76
CA TYR A 267 13.09 -3.44 -3.60
C TYR A 267 11.65 -3.87 -3.31
N ALA A 268 11.38 -4.39 -2.11
CA ALA A 268 10.03 -4.66 -1.65
C ALA A 268 9.30 -3.35 -1.34
N THR A 269 7.99 -3.32 -1.59
CA THR A 269 7.18 -2.12 -1.43
C THR A 269 5.93 -2.41 -0.61
N VAL A 270 5.69 -1.59 0.41
CA VAL A 270 4.37 -1.44 1.02
C VAL A 270 3.79 -0.11 0.57
N VAL A 271 2.69 -0.16 -0.19
CA VAL A 271 2.10 1.05 -0.80
C VAL A 271 1.32 1.89 0.22
N GLY A 272 0.74 1.29 1.25
CA GLY A 272 -0.02 2.01 2.27
C GLY A 272 -1.13 1.15 2.88
N GLY A 273 -1.94 1.78 3.74
CA GLY A 273 -2.90 1.09 4.62
C GLY A 273 -2.26 0.64 5.93
N ALA A 274 -2.70 -0.45 6.55
CA ALA A 274 -2.20 -0.88 7.87
C ALA A 274 -1.96 -2.40 7.94
N GLY A 275 -0.96 -2.82 8.72
CA GLY A 275 -0.67 -4.24 8.96
C GLY A 275 -0.06 -4.99 7.78
N ASN A 276 0.35 -4.30 6.72
CA ASN A 276 0.85 -4.96 5.53
C ASN A 276 2.32 -5.38 5.68
N VAL A 277 2.68 -6.52 5.09
CA VAL A 277 4.00 -7.14 5.18
C VAL A 277 4.51 -7.48 3.78
N ALA A 278 5.62 -6.89 3.36
CA ALA A 278 6.32 -7.24 2.11
C ALA A 278 7.78 -7.62 2.39
N ILE A 279 8.11 -8.91 2.34
CA ILE A 279 9.39 -9.42 2.89
C ILE A 279 10.27 -10.20 1.90
N ALA A 280 9.83 -10.37 0.66
CA ALA A 280 10.65 -10.98 -0.38
C ALA A 280 11.10 -9.93 -1.40
N THR A 281 12.19 -10.21 -2.11
CA THR A 281 12.70 -9.34 -3.17
C THR A 281 11.61 -9.05 -4.20
N TYR A 282 11.42 -7.76 -4.54
CA TYR A 282 10.37 -7.25 -5.44
C TYR A 282 8.92 -7.48 -4.98
N ALA A 283 8.67 -7.93 -3.74
CA ALA A 283 7.32 -8.16 -3.25
C ALA A 283 6.58 -6.83 -3.03
N THR A 284 5.27 -6.81 -3.33
CA THR A 284 4.41 -5.64 -3.11
C THR A 284 3.20 -6.00 -2.25
N ALA A 285 2.97 -5.24 -1.19
CA ALA A 285 1.80 -5.38 -0.32
C ALA A 285 1.03 -4.05 -0.19
N MET A 286 -0.30 -4.10 -0.18
CA MET A 286 -1.14 -2.91 0.02
C MET A 286 -2.54 -3.23 0.55
N GLY A 287 -3.13 -2.32 1.33
CA GLY A 287 -4.47 -2.51 1.89
C GLY A 287 -4.44 -2.72 3.40
N GLY A 288 -5.14 -3.75 3.90
CA GLY A 288 -5.20 -4.07 5.33
C GLY A 288 -4.75 -5.50 5.60
N ASP A 289 -3.78 -5.69 6.50
CA ASP A 289 -3.29 -7.01 6.93
C ASP A 289 -2.88 -7.95 5.77
N THR A 290 -2.35 -7.38 4.69
CA THR A 290 -1.90 -8.18 3.53
C THR A 290 -0.45 -8.63 3.68
N THR A 291 -0.12 -9.85 3.24
CA THR A 291 1.24 -10.39 3.29
C THR A 291 1.72 -10.80 1.89
N ALA A 292 2.81 -10.21 1.42
CA ALA A 292 3.54 -10.60 0.22
C ALA A 292 4.93 -11.13 0.62
N ARG A 293 5.12 -12.45 0.53
CA ARG A 293 6.33 -13.16 0.98
C ARG A 293 6.98 -14.06 -0.07
N GLY A 294 6.41 -14.16 -1.26
CA GLY A 294 7.05 -14.79 -2.41
C GLY A 294 7.89 -13.78 -3.22
N PHE A 295 8.96 -14.25 -3.87
CA PHE A 295 9.74 -13.42 -4.81
C PHE A 295 8.82 -12.78 -5.86
N ALA A 296 8.87 -11.45 -6.00
CA ALA A 296 7.99 -10.69 -6.90
C ALA A 296 6.48 -10.96 -6.72
N ALA A 297 6.04 -11.30 -5.51
CA ALA A 297 4.63 -11.54 -5.21
C ALA A 297 3.85 -10.23 -4.98
N LEU A 298 2.56 -10.23 -5.31
CA LEU A 298 1.64 -9.12 -5.07
C LEU A 298 0.52 -9.57 -4.13
N SER A 299 0.36 -8.89 -3.00
CA SER A 299 -0.78 -9.08 -2.09
C SER A 299 -1.54 -7.76 -1.91
N THR A 300 -2.84 -7.74 -2.21
CA THR A 300 -3.65 -6.53 -2.11
C THR A 300 -5.08 -6.79 -1.65
N GLY A 301 -5.64 -5.87 -0.86
CA GLY A 301 -7.00 -5.96 -0.33
C GLY A 301 -7.02 -6.08 1.18
N PHE A 302 -7.76 -7.04 1.74
CA PHE A 302 -7.89 -7.26 3.18
C PHE A 302 -7.56 -8.69 3.56
N GLU A 303 -6.60 -8.91 4.47
CA GLU A 303 -6.18 -10.23 4.96
C GLU A 303 -5.73 -11.19 3.85
N THR A 304 -5.15 -10.68 2.75
CA THR A 304 -4.68 -11.52 1.64
C THR A 304 -3.24 -11.98 1.82
N GLU A 305 -2.89 -13.14 1.27
CA GLU A 305 -1.53 -13.67 1.31
C GLU A 305 -1.04 -14.15 -0.06
N ALA A 306 0.08 -13.60 -0.53
CA ALA A 306 0.81 -14.06 -1.70
C ALA A 306 2.18 -14.60 -1.28
N SER A 307 2.33 -15.93 -1.25
CA SER A 307 3.54 -16.63 -0.77
C SER A 307 4.28 -17.41 -1.85
N GLY A 308 3.65 -17.70 -2.98
CA GLY A 308 4.32 -18.30 -4.14
C GLY A 308 5.22 -17.31 -4.88
N ILE A 309 6.27 -17.81 -5.54
CA ILE A 309 7.10 -17.00 -6.46
C ILE A 309 6.20 -16.44 -7.57
N THR A 310 6.27 -15.14 -7.83
CA THR A 310 5.43 -14.39 -8.78
C THR A 310 3.92 -14.59 -8.59
N SER A 311 3.48 -14.95 -7.39
CA SER A 311 2.07 -15.13 -7.07
C SER A 311 1.33 -13.81 -6.88
N THR A 312 0.02 -13.81 -7.06
CA THR A 312 -0.85 -12.65 -6.85
C THR A 312 -2.09 -13.04 -6.05
N ALA A 313 -2.29 -12.41 -4.89
CA ALA A 313 -3.49 -12.55 -4.07
C ALA A 313 -4.21 -11.21 -3.95
N MET A 314 -5.49 -11.19 -4.31
CA MET A 314 -6.32 -9.98 -4.33
C MET A 314 -7.72 -10.21 -3.73
N GLY A 315 -8.27 -9.17 -3.09
CA GLY A 315 -9.63 -9.18 -2.55
C GLY A 315 -9.68 -9.30 -1.03
N SER A 316 -10.41 -10.28 -0.50
CA SER A 316 -10.52 -10.51 0.95
C SER A 316 -10.19 -11.95 1.32
N ARG A 317 -9.24 -12.15 2.24
CA ARG A 317 -8.85 -13.49 2.75
C ARG A 317 -8.40 -14.47 1.66
N SER A 318 -7.94 -13.94 0.53
CA SER A 318 -7.43 -14.74 -0.60
C SER A 318 -5.98 -15.17 -0.38
N VAL A 319 -5.64 -16.39 -0.74
CA VAL A 319 -4.30 -16.98 -0.60
C VAL A 319 -3.79 -17.48 -1.95
N ALA A 320 -2.64 -16.98 -2.40
CA ALA A 320 -1.92 -17.45 -3.58
C ALA A 320 -0.55 -18.01 -3.16
N SER A 321 -0.45 -19.34 -3.02
CA SER A 321 0.74 -20.02 -2.49
C SER A 321 1.50 -20.85 -3.52
N GLY A 322 0.89 -21.17 -4.67
CA GLY A 322 1.58 -21.85 -5.77
C GLY A 322 2.49 -20.90 -6.55
N ARG A 323 3.53 -21.42 -7.23
CA ARG A 323 4.36 -20.60 -8.11
C ARG A 323 3.53 -20.06 -9.27
N SER A 324 3.64 -18.76 -9.54
CA SER A 324 2.86 -18.03 -10.56
C SER A 324 1.35 -18.25 -10.41
N SER A 325 0.86 -18.46 -9.19
CA SER A 325 -0.55 -18.63 -8.90
C SER A 325 -1.27 -17.29 -8.76
N PHE A 326 -2.57 -17.28 -9.03
CA PHE A 326 -3.41 -16.09 -8.96
C PHE A 326 -4.71 -16.38 -8.21
N ALA A 327 -4.97 -15.68 -7.10
CA ALA A 327 -6.21 -15.77 -6.33
C ALA A 327 -6.89 -14.40 -6.25
N LEU A 328 -8.14 -14.29 -6.71
CA LEU A 328 -8.92 -13.05 -6.68
C LEU A 328 -10.35 -13.31 -6.21
N GLY A 329 -10.82 -12.56 -5.22
CA GLY A 329 -12.20 -12.64 -4.73
C GLY A 329 -12.28 -12.63 -3.21
N GLU A 330 -13.18 -13.43 -2.65
CA GLU A 330 -13.36 -13.61 -1.20
C GLU A 330 -13.09 -15.07 -0.83
N ASP A 331 -12.20 -15.29 0.13
CA ASP A 331 -11.80 -16.63 0.60
C ASP A 331 -11.28 -17.55 -0.54
N GLY A 332 -10.64 -16.97 -1.57
CA GLY A 332 -10.08 -17.71 -2.70
C GLY A 332 -8.73 -18.36 -2.36
N THR A 333 -8.44 -19.55 -2.89
CA THR A 333 -7.14 -20.23 -2.69
C THR A 333 -6.56 -20.73 -4.02
N ALA A 334 -5.37 -20.27 -4.39
CA ALA A 334 -4.61 -20.77 -5.52
C ALA A 334 -3.30 -21.39 -5.01
N SER A 335 -3.32 -22.69 -4.71
CA SER A 335 -2.17 -23.40 -4.12
C SER A 335 -1.43 -24.30 -5.09
N GLY A 336 -2.00 -24.58 -6.27
CA GLY A 336 -1.28 -25.25 -7.34
C GLY A 336 -0.31 -24.32 -8.08
N ASP A 337 0.82 -24.85 -8.53
CA ASP A 337 1.69 -24.12 -9.46
C ASP A 337 0.91 -23.75 -10.73
N TYR A 338 1.04 -22.50 -11.19
CA TYR A 338 0.32 -21.95 -12.34
C TYR A 338 -1.21 -21.98 -12.23
N SER A 339 -1.74 -22.08 -11.01
CA SER A 339 -3.18 -22.16 -10.77
C SER A 339 -3.85 -20.78 -10.72
N PHE A 340 -5.14 -20.75 -11.05
CA PHE A 340 -5.96 -19.54 -11.07
C PHE A 340 -7.28 -19.78 -10.33
N ALA A 341 -7.55 -19.02 -9.27
CA ALA A 341 -8.77 -19.09 -8.47
C ALA A 341 -9.50 -17.74 -8.47
N LEU A 342 -10.76 -17.72 -8.91
CA LEU A 342 -11.56 -16.51 -9.05
C LEU A 342 -12.96 -16.65 -8.46
N GLY A 343 -13.36 -15.69 -7.63
CA GLY A 343 -14.70 -15.59 -7.05
C GLY A 343 -14.76 -15.93 -5.57
N GLN A 344 -15.95 -16.32 -5.07
CA GLN A 344 -16.13 -16.63 -3.65
C GLN A 344 -15.81 -18.10 -3.39
N ARG A 345 -14.84 -18.39 -2.51
CA ARG A 345 -14.40 -19.74 -2.13
C ARG A 345 -13.99 -20.64 -3.31
N ALA A 346 -13.44 -20.04 -4.38
CA ALA A 346 -12.78 -20.77 -5.45
C ALA A 346 -11.43 -21.31 -4.98
N ARG A 347 -11.17 -22.60 -5.15
CA ARG A 347 -9.97 -23.27 -4.65
C ARG A 347 -9.25 -24.06 -5.75
N ALA A 348 -8.27 -23.44 -6.39
CA ALA A 348 -7.40 -24.06 -7.38
C ALA A 348 -6.22 -24.76 -6.68
N LEU A 349 -6.47 -26.00 -6.25
CA LEU A 349 -5.55 -26.76 -5.39
C LEU A 349 -4.48 -27.57 -6.14
N HIS A 350 -4.62 -27.68 -7.46
CA HIS A 350 -3.81 -28.53 -8.33
C HIS A 350 -3.08 -27.71 -9.40
N ALA A 351 -1.96 -28.21 -9.90
CA ALA A 351 -1.11 -27.47 -10.84
C ALA A 351 -1.87 -27.20 -12.16
N GLY A 352 -1.78 -25.98 -12.69
CA GLY A 352 -2.45 -25.55 -13.92
C GLY A 352 -3.97 -25.51 -13.85
N ALA A 353 -4.58 -25.68 -12.66
CA ALA A 353 -6.02 -25.63 -12.53
C ALA A 353 -6.54 -24.19 -12.63
N PHE A 354 -7.63 -24.00 -13.38
CA PHE A 354 -8.43 -22.78 -13.42
C PHE A 354 -9.76 -23.05 -12.73
N VAL A 355 -10.06 -22.30 -11.68
CA VAL A 355 -11.28 -22.44 -10.88
C VAL A 355 -12.01 -21.11 -10.82
N TRP A 356 -13.24 -21.08 -11.31
CA TRP A 356 -14.17 -19.97 -11.11
C TRP A 356 -15.38 -20.42 -10.28
N ALA A 357 -15.73 -19.65 -9.28
CA ALA A 357 -16.88 -19.92 -8.42
C ALA A 357 -17.76 -18.67 -8.26
N ASP A 358 -19.06 -18.84 -8.46
CA ASP A 358 -20.06 -17.82 -8.18
C ASP A 358 -20.16 -17.47 -6.68
N GLY A 359 -21.07 -16.54 -6.33
CA GLY A 359 -21.33 -16.10 -4.96
C GLY A 359 -22.06 -17.12 -4.06
N THR A 360 -22.03 -18.41 -4.41
CA THR A 360 -22.50 -19.46 -3.51
C THR A 360 -21.49 -19.62 -2.36
N PHE A 361 -21.97 -19.56 -1.11
CA PHE A 361 -21.13 -19.70 0.07
C PHE A 361 -20.73 -21.17 0.33
N ALA A 362 -19.92 -21.74 -0.56
CA ALA A 362 -19.40 -23.10 -0.45
C ALA A 362 -18.03 -23.20 -1.12
N ASN A 363 -17.17 -24.08 -0.62
CA ASN A 363 -15.90 -24.39 -1.27
C ASN A 363 -16.15 -25.02 -2.65
N PHE A 364 -15.38 -24.59 -3.64
CA PHE A 364 -15.36 -25.20 -4.96
C PHE A 364 -13.92 -25.49 -5.35
N ASP A 365 -13.57 -26.77 -5.26
CA ASP A 365 -12.18 -27.23 -5.33
C ASP A 365 -11.90 -27.81 -6.72
N SER A 366 -10.70 -27.56 -7.25
CA SER A 366 -10.19 -28.40 -8.33
C SER A 366 -9.87 -29.80 -7.80
N THR A 367 -10.05 -30.81 -8.64
CA THR A 367 -9.87 -32.23 -8.33
C THR A 367 -8.74 -32.89 -9.12
N ALA A 368 -8.10 -32.16 -10.05
CA ALA A 368 -6.99 -32.66 -10.87
C ALA A 368 -6.12 -31.51 -11.41
N ASN A 369 -4.90 -31.86 -11.84
CA ASN A 369 -4.02 -30.94 -12.59
C ASN A 369 -4.64 -30.55 -13.93
N ASN A 370 -4.37 -29.32 -14.38
CA ASN A 370 -4.80 -28.77 -15.68
C ASN A 370 -6.32 -28.79 -15.90
N GLN A 371 -7.10 -28.75 -14.81
CA GLN A 371 -8.56 -28.75 -14.88
C GLN A 371 -9.12 -27.33 -15.03
N PHE A 372 -10.09 -27.15 -15.93
CA PHE A 372 -10.95 -25.98 -15.97
C PHE A 372 -12.27 -26.29 -15.25
N ALA A 373 -12.48 -25.69 -14.07
CA ALA A 373 -13.64 -25.92 -13.20
C ALA A 373 -14.45 -24.62 -13.02
N VAL A 374 -15.76 -24.69 -13.24
CA VAL A 374 -16.67 -23.53 -13.14
C VAL A 374 -17.92 -23.92 -12.35
N ARG A 375 -18.25 -23.16 -11.29
CA ARG A 375 -19.55 -23.23 -10.61
C ARG A 375 -20.36 -21.98 -10.89
N ALA A 376 -21.44 -22.13 -11.68
CA ALA A 376 -22.38 -21.07 -12.03
C ALA A 376 -23.82 -21.54 -11.77
N ALA A 377 -24.41 -21.19 -10.62
CA ALA A 377 -25.77 -21.59 -10.26
C ALA A 377 -26.84 -21.09 -11.25
N GLY A 378 -26.60 -19.94 -11.90
CA GLY A 378 -27.44 -19.39 -12.97
C GLY A 378 -27.16 -19.98 -14.36
N GLY A 379 -26.26 -20.95 -14.48
CA GLY A 379 -25.81 -21.51 -15.75
C GLY A 379 -24.70 -20.71 -16.43
N ILE A 380 -24.21 -21.26 -17.54
CA ILE A 380 -23.13 -20.67 -18.37
C ILE A 380 -23.73 -20.28 -19.73
N ARG A 381 -23.58 -19.01 -20.13
CA ARG A 381 -23.95 -18.53 -21.47
C ARG A 381 -22.70 -18.28 -22.30
N LEU A 382 -22.63 -18.90 -23.48
CA LEU A 382 -21.54 -18.72 -24.45
C LEU A 382 -22.12 -18.00 -25.68
N ALA A 383 -21.59 -16.83 -26.04
CA ALA A 383 -22.20 -15.91 -27.01
C ALA A 383 -21.86 -16.21 -28.49
N GLY A 384 -21.21 -17.33 -28.78
CA GLY A 384 -20.78 -17.71 -30.13
C GLY A 384 -20.60 -19.21 -30.31
N ASN A 385 -19.98 -19.62 -31.40
CA ASN A 385 -19.68 -21.02 -31.67
C ASN A 385 -18.72 -21.57 -30.59
N VAL A 386 -19.05 -22.75 -30.07
CA VAL A 386 -18.24 -23.44 -29.07
C VAL A 386 -17.61 -24.66 -29.74
N GLN A 387 -16.29 -24.61 -29.93
CA GLN A 387 -15.50 -25.78 -30.33
C GLN A 387 -14.87 -26.40 -29.08
N ILE A 388 -15.24 -27.64 -28.79
CA ILE A 388 -14.56 -28.45 -27.78
C ILE A 388 -13.56 -29.31 -28.56
N GLY A 389 -12.37 -28.77 -28.85
CA GLY A 389 -11.41 -29.29 -29.85
C GLY A 389 -10.02 -28.66 -29.74
N ILE A 390 -8.93 -29.39 -30.01
CA ILE A 390 -7.60 -28.78 -30.27
C ILE A 390 -7.06 -29.08 -31.67
N ASP A 391 -7.44 -30.20 -32.34
CA ASP A 391 -7.24 -30.46 -33.78
C ASP A 391 -7.80 -31.86 -34.22
N HIS A 392 -7.64 -32.24 -35.50
CA HIS A 392 -8.14 -33.49 -36.10
C HIS A 392 -7.65 -34.75 -35.35
N GLY A 393 -8.59 -35.59 -34.88
CA GLY A 393 -8.28 -36.93 -34.35
C GLY A 393 -8.56 -37.17 -32.86
N ASP A 394 -9.06 -36.18 -32.11
CA ASP A 394 -9.37 -36.36 -30.69
C ASP A 394 -10.72 -37.05 -30.43
N TYR A 395 -10.72 -38.14 -29.67
CA TYR A 395 -11.92 -38.72 -29.05
C TYR A 395 -12.35 -37.88 -27.85
N ARG A 396 -13.56 -37.30 -27.90
CA ARG A 396 -14.06 -36.38 -26.86
C ARG A 396 -15.39 -36.86 -26.31
N GLN A 397 -15.42 -37.04 -24.99
CA GLN A 397 -16.64 -37.30 -24.25
C GLN A 397 -17.28 -35.97 -23.84
N LEU A 398 -18.41 -35.60 -24.43
CA LEU A 398 -19.28 -34.56 -23.87
C LEU A 398 -20.31 -35.23 -22.95
N ARG A 399 -19.97 -35.34 -21.67
CA ARG A 399 -20.96 -35.76 -20.67
C ARG A 399 -21.88 -34.59 -20.35
N VAL A 400 -23.14 -34.68 -20.76
CA VAL A 400 -24.22 -33.78 -20.31
C VAL A 400 -24.99 -34.53 -19.23
N GLY A 401 -24.91 -34.12 -17.97
CA GLY A 401 -25.58 -34.84 -16.88
C GLY A 401 -25.89 -33.97 -15.66
N GLY A 402 -27.12 -34.11 -15.16
CA GLY A 402 -27.64 -33.56 -13.91
C GLY A 402 -29.06 -34.13 -13.63
N GLY A 403 -29.26 -34.79 -12.48
CA GLY A 403 -30.55 -35.41 -12.10
C GLY A 403 -30.79 -36.85 -12.59
N ASN A 404 -32.03 -37.36 -12.46
CA ASN A 404 -32.45 -38.75 -12.77
C ASN A 404 -32.50 -39.09 -14.28
N SER A 405 -31.73 -38.38 -15.09
CA SER A 405 -31.65 -38.53 -16.54
C SER A 405 -30.22 -38.30 -17.01
N SER A 406 -29.39 -39.34 -16.89
CA SER A 406 -28.07 -39.37 -17.53
C SER A 406 -28.25 -39.81 -18.99
N GLY A 407 -28.56 -38.86 -19.86
CA GLY A 407 -28.45 -39.03 -21.30
C GLY A 407 -27.03 -38.72 -21.74
N TYR A 408 -26.34 -39.68 -22.33
CA TYR A 408 -24.96 -39.44 -22.75
C TYR A 408 -24.85 -39.20 -24.25
N LEU A 409 -24.09 -38.16 -24.64
CA LEU A 409 -23.61 -37.97 -26.01
C LEU A 409 -22.12 -38.33 -26.05
N TYR A 410 -21.80 -39.51 -26.55
CA TYR A 410 -20.41 -39.95 -26.70
C TYR A 410 -20.05 -40.12 -28.16
N GLY A 411 -18.83 -39.69 -28.52
CA GLY A 411 -18.15 -40.18 -29.71
C GLY A 411 -17.90 -41.69 -29.59
N SER A 412 -17.90 -42.36 -30.73
CA SER A 412 -17.82 -43.81 -30.84
C SER A 412 -16.59 -44.44 -30.20
N PHE A 413 -16.82 -45.66 -29.71
CA PHE A 413 -15.77 -46.61 -29.34
C PHE A 413 -15.77 -47.78 -30.34
N PRO A 414 -14.62 -48.48 -30.52
CA PRO A 414 -14.51 -49.58 -31.48
C PRO A 414 -15.61 -50.65 -31.37
N ARG A 415 -16.14 -50.86 -30.16
CA ARG A 415 -17.18 -51.86 -29.88
C ARG A 415 -18.48 -51.66 -30.67
N PHE A 416 -18.83 -50.43 -31.05
CA PHE A 416 -20.10 -50.13 -31.71
C PHE A 416 -19.97 -49.36 -33.03
N ALA A 417 -18.79 -49.47 -33.64
CA ALA A 417 -18.37 -48.75 -34.84
C ALA A 417 -18.27 -47.23 -34.65
N ASP A 418 -17.76 -46.55 -35.68
CA ASP A 418 -17.54 -45.10 -35.66
C ASP A 418 -18.85 -44.32 -35.87
N GLY A 419 -19.20 -43.42 -34.94
CA GLY A 419 -20.51 -42.80 -34.88
C GLY A 419 -20.86 -42.00 -33.62
N VAL A 420 -22.06 -41.42 -33.62
CA VAL A 420 -22.66 -40.71 -32.48
C VAL A 420 -23.59 -41.66 -31.74
N HIS A 421 -23.40 -41.80 -30.43
CA HIS A 421 -24.29 -42.60 -29.60
C HIS A 421 -25.02 -41.73 -28.59
N LEU A 422 -26.34 -41.91 -28.55
CA LEU A 422 -27.23 -41.37 -27.52
C LEU A 422 -27.72 -42.53 -26.67
N GLY A 423 -27.29 -42.58 -25.41
CA GLY A 423 -27.60 -43.68 -24.49
C GLY A 423 -28.39 -43.22 -23.28
N TYR A 424 -29.42 -43.97 -22.90
CA TYR A 424 -30.06 -43.87 -21.59
C TYR A 424 -29.50 -44.97 -20.68
N ASN A 425 -28.88 -44.55 -19.56
CA ASN A 425 -28.31 -45.44 -18.55
C ASN A 425 -27.24 -46.43 -19.05
N TYR A 426 -26.53 -46.10 -20.14
CA TYR A 426 -25.45 -46.95 -20.66
C TYR A 426 -24.39 -46.15 -21.42
N TYR A 427 -23.12 -46.56 -21.27
CA TYR A 427 -22.03 -46.16 -22.15
C TYR A 427 -20.90 -47.19 -22.19
N ALA A 428 -20.08 -47.16 -23.23
CA ALA A 428 -18.84 -47.94 -23.29
C ALA A 428 -17.67 -47.12 -22.71
N ASN A 429 -16.83 -47.74 -21.87
CA ASN A 429 -15.61 -47.10 -21.36
C ASN A 429 -14.46 -47.13 -22.40
N ALA A 430 -13.33 -46.52 -22.05
CA ALA A 430 -12.16 -46.44 -22.95
C ALA A 430 -11.57 -47.81 -23.36
N ALA A 431 -11.81 -48.87 -22.58
CA ALA A 431 -11.42 -50.24 -22.92
C ALA A 431 -12.51 -51.01 -23.70
N GLY A 432 -13.60 -50.34 -24.09
CA GLY A 432 -14.77 -50.96 -24.72
C GLY A 432 -15.68 -51.73 -23.74
N GLY A 433 -15.42 -51.65 -22.44
CA GLY A 433 -16.22 -52.30 -21.40
C GLY A 433 -17.57 -51.62 -21.18
N ASP A 434 -18.59 -52.42 -20.86
CA ASP A 434 -19.94 -51.94 -20.57
C ASP A 434 -19.98 -51.18 -19.25
N VAL A 435 -20.58 -49.98 -19.26
CA VAL A 435 -20.87 -49.23 -18.04
C VAL A 435 -22.35 -48.89 -17.99
N VAL A 436 -23.01 -49.39 -16.97
CA VAL A 436 -24.40 -49.09 -16.62
C VAL A 436 -24.39 -48.33 -15.29
N PRO A 437 -24.41 -47.00 -15.30
CA PRO A 437 -24.30 -46.19 -14.08
C PRO A 437 -25.52 -46.32 -13.16
N ILE A 438 -26.66 -46.76 -13.69
CA ILE A 438 -27.91 -46.97 -12.94
C ILE A 438 -28.44 -48.38 -13.27
N SER A 439 -28.22 -49.33 -12.37
CA SER A 439 -28.55 -50.74 -12.57
C SER A 439 -30.04 -51.08 -12.45
N GLY A 440 -30.89 -50.14 -12.02
CA GLY A 440 -32.31 -50.37 -11.78
C GLY A 440 -33.22 -50.27 -13.01
N GLY A 441 -32.73 -49.76 -14.13
CA GLY A 441 -33.53 -49.54 -15.35
C GLY A 441 -33.02 -50.33 -16.55
N ALA A 442 -33.90 -50.58 -17.51
CA ALA A 442 -33.53 -51.03 -18.85
C ALA A 442 -32.69 -49.94 -19.56
N THR A 443 -31.85 -50.36 -20.50
CA THR A 443 -30.98 -49.46 -21.24
C THR A 443 -31.49 -49.25 -22.67
N SER A 444 -31.16 -48.11 -23.26
CA SER A 444 -31.54 -47.79 -24.65
C SER A 444 -30.42 -47.03 -25.32
N ARG A 445 -30.30 -47.22 -26.63
CA ARG A 445 -29.28 -46.59 -27.46
C ARG A 445 -29.84 -46.24 -28.83
N ILE A 446 -29.54 -45.02 -29.26
CA ILE A 446 -29.57 -44.61 -30.66
C ILE A 446 -28.12 -44.49 -31.12
N THR A 447 -27.76 -45.20 -32.18
CA THR A 447 -26.45 -45.09 -32.84
C THR A 447 -26.66 -44.51 -34.23
N ALA A 448 -25.89 -43.49 -34.59
CA ALA A 448 -25.75 -43.04 -35.98
C ALA A 448 -24.29 -43.19 -36.39
N GLY A 449 -24.01 -44.10 -37.32
CA GLY A 449 -22.68 -44.36 -37.86
C GLY A 449 -22.63 -44.15 -39.37
N TYR A 450 -21.49 -44.46 -39.98
CA TYR A 450 -21.37 -44.38 -41.43
C TYR A 450 -22.34 -45.35 -42.12
N GLY A 451 -23.38 -44.78 -42.74
CA GLY A 451 -24.34 -45.54 -43.55
C GLY A 451 -25.40 -46.31 -42.76
N PHE A 452 -25.51 -46.11 -41.44
CA PHE A 452 -26.58 -46.75 -40.65
C PHE A 452 -27.05 -45.94 -39.43
N VAL A 453 -28.29 -46.19 -39.02
CA VAL A 453 -28.89 -45.75 -37.76
C VAL A 453 -29.50 -46.96 -37.06
N THR A 454 -29.10 -47.22 -35.82
CA THR A 454 -29.60 -48.34 -35.02
C THR A 454 -30.33 -47.85 -33.77
N LEU A 455 -31.54 -48.36 -33.56
CA LEU A 455 -32.26 -48.31 -32.30
C LEU A 455 -32.08 -49.65 -31.59
N ALA A 456 -31.44 -49.64 -30.43
CA ALA A 456 -31.20 -50.83 -29.63
C ALA A 456 -31.63 -50.64 -28.17
N VAL A 457 -32.07 -51.73 -27.55
CA VAL A 457 -32.50 -51.80 -26.16
C VAL A 457 -31.73 -52.89 -25.43
N GLY A 458 -31.65 -52.77 -24.12
CA GLY A 458 -31.03 -53.75 -23.24
C GLY A 458 -31.90 -54.02 -22.03
N GLY A 459 -31.77 -55.22 -21.47
CA GLY A 459 -32.40 -55.55 -20.19
C GLY A 459 -31.87 -54.71 -19.03
N VAL A 460 -32.47 -54.87 -17.87
CA VAL A 460 -32.01 -54.22 -16.63
C VAL A 460 -30.55 -54.60 -16.36
N GLY A 461 -29.70 -53.60 -16.15
CA GLY A 461 -28.27 -53.82 -15.88
C GLY A 461 -27.44 -54.32 -17.06
N ALA A 462 -28.02 -54.38 -18.28
CA ALA A 462 -27.37 -54.93 -19.46
C ALA A 462 -27.11 -53.85 -20.53
N ALA A 463 -26.12 -54.11 -21.37
CA ALA A 463 -25.86 -53.27 -22.54
C ALA A 463 -27.03 -53.33 -23.55
N PRO A 464 -27.35 -52.23 -24.25
CA PRO A 464 -28.40 -52.19 -25.26
C PRO A 464 -27.91 -52.80 -26.59
N THR A 465 -27.69 -54.10 -26.60
CA THR A 465 -27.25 -54.88 -27.78
C THR A 465 -28.42 -55.52 -28.53
N THR A 466 -29.64 -55.46 -27.99
CA THR A 466 -30.82 -55.98 -28.70
C THR A 466 -31.30 -54.92 -29.68
N GLU A 467 -30.96 -55.09 -30.94
CA GLU A 467 -31.44 -54.24 -32.02
C GLU A 467 -32.97 -54.39 -32.16
N ARG A 468 -33.65 -53.27 -32.39
CA ARG A 468 -35.09 -53.21 -32.65
C ARG A 468 -35.39 -52.63 -34.02
N LEU A 469 -34.58 -51.67 -34.45
CA LEU A 469 -34.63 -51.10 -35.78
C LEU A 469 -33.22 -50.78 -36.24
N VAL A 470 -32.87 -51.23 -37.44
CA VAL A 470 -31.63 -50.84 -38.13
C VAL A 470 -32.03 -50.26 -39.47
N ALA A 471 -31.70 -49.00 -39.69
CA ALA A 471 -31.78 -48.36 -40.99
C ALA A 471 -30.38 -48.30 -41.58
N SER A 472 -30.19 -48.76 -42.81
CA SER A 472 -28.91 -48.71 -43.53
C SER A 472 -29.13 -48.28 -44.98
N SER A 473 -28.05 -48.22 -45.76
CA SER A 473 -28.15 -47.99 -47.21
C SER A 473 -28.92 -49.09 -47.97
N SER A 474 -29.08 -50.28 -47.39
CA SER A 474 -29.83 -51.39 -48.00
C SER A 474 -31.31 -51.45 -47.59
N GLY A 475 -31.75 -50.65 -46.62
CA GLY A 475 -33.15 -50.59 -46.21
C GLY A 475 -33.35 -50.46 -44.70
N VAL A 476 -34.56 -50.76 -44.23
CA VAL A 476 -34.91 -50.76 -42.80
C VAL A 476 -35.29 -52.17 -42.36
N THR A 477 -34.54 -52.70 -41.39
CA THR A 477 -34.82 -53.99 -40.75
C THR A 477 -35.43 -53.76 -39.38
N VAL A 478 -36.60 -54.36 -39.14
CA VAL A 478 -37.27 -54.37 -37.83
C VAL A 478 -37.04 -55.73 -37.18
N TYR A 479 -36.46 -55.72 -35.97
CA TYR A 479 -36.23 -56.92 -35.18
C TYR A 479 -37.35 -57.13 -34.16
N GLY A 480 -38.21 -58.11 -34.40
CA GLY A 480 -39.40 -58.41 -33.62
C GLY A 480 -40.69 -58.14 -34.40
N SER A 481 -41.76 -57.78 -33.70
CA SER A 481 -43.06 -57.50 -34.33
C SER A 481 -43.17 -56.04 -34.78
N PHE A 482 -43.57 -55.84 -36.05
CA PHE A 482 -43.99 -54.54 -36.55
C PHE A 482 -45.51 -54.38 -36.34
N ASN A 483 -45.90 -53.56 -35.36
CA ASN A 483 -47.29 -53.38 -34.97
C ASN A 483 -47.88 -52.13 -35.64
N ASN A 484 -48.66 -52.33 -36.70
CA ASN A 484 -49.46 -51.25 -37.29
C ASN A 484 -50.64 -50.91 -36.39
N SER A 485 -50.88 -49.63 -36.12
CA SER A 485 -52.09 -49.19 -35.41
C SER A 485 -53.32 -49.48 -36.27
N SER A 486 -54.23 -50.31 -35.77
CA SER A 486 -55.45 -50.70 -36.48
C SER A 486 -56.65 -50.77 -35.53
N ASP A 487 -56.91 -49.64 -34.87
CA ASP A 487 -58.08 -49.43 -34.01
C ASP A 487 -59.27 -48.93 -34.85
N ARG A 488 -60.50 -49.34 -34.52
CA ARG A 488 -61.73 -48.85 -35.17
C ARG A 488 -61.94 -47.37 -34.86
N ASP A 489 -61.61 -46.94 -33.65
CA ASP A 489 -61.81 -45.56 -33.19
C ASP A 489 -60.81 -44.58 -33.84
N LEU A 490 -59.72 -45.11 -34.42
CA LEU A 490 -58.75 -44.34 -35.22
C LEU A 490 -59.09 -44.30 -36.72
N LYS A 491 -60.17 -44.98 -37.17
CA LYS A 491 -60.52 -45.12 -38.60
C LYS A 491 -61.91 -44.54 -38.90
N GLN A 492 -62.07 -44.01 -40.10
CA GLN A 492 -63.33 -43.44 -40.58
C GLN A 492 -63.58 -43.78 -42.05
N GLY A 493 -64.80 -43.50 -42.53
CA GLY A 493 -65.13 -43.66 -43.95
C GLY A 493 -65.22 -45.13 -44.41
N PHE A 494 -65.65 -46.04 -43.53
CA PHE A 494 -65.78 -47.46 -43.84
C PHE A 494 -66.72 -47.69 -45.04
N LYS A 495 -66.21 -48.36 -46.07
CA LYS A 495 -66.97 -48.81 -47.24
C LYS A 495 -66.84 -50.32 -47.36
N ALA A 496 -67.94 -51.00 -47.68
CA ALA A 496 -67.92 -52.42 -47.96
C ALA A 496 -67.17 -52.67 -49.29
N VAL A 497 -66.36 -53.73 -49.31
CA VAL A 497 -65.62 -54.16 -50.50
C VAL A 497 -66.29 -55.42 -51.03
N SER A 498 -66.43 -55.54 -52.36
CA SER A 498 -66.95 -56.76 -53.01
C SER A 498 -65.83 -57.80 -53.12
N PRO A 499 -65.92 -58.95 -52.43
CA PRO A 499 -64.90 -60.00 -52.50
C PRO A 499 -64.70 -60.57 -53.89
N ASP A 500 -65.77 -60.68 -54.68
CA ASP A 500 -65.73 -61.25 -56.03
C ASP A 500 -64.97 -60.31 -56.99
N GLN A 501 -65.23 -59.00 -56.89
CA GLN A 501 -64.48 -57.99 -57.64
C GLN A 501 -63.02 -57.90 -57.18
N MET A 502 -62.74 -58.08 -55.88
CA MET A 502 -61.35 -58.11 -55.40
C MET A 502 -60.61 -59.34 -55.89
N LEU A 503 -61.24 -60.52 -55.88
CA LEU A 503 -60.65 -61.73 -56.46
C LEU A 503 -60.35 -61.54 -57.94
N GLU A 504 -61.27 -60.95 -58.72
CA GLU A 504 -61.03 -60.67 -60.13
C GLU A 504 -59.86 -59.70 -60.36
N LYS A 505 -59.74 -58.66 -59.53
CA LYS A 505 -58.62 -57.72 -59.58
C LYS A 505 -57.29 -58.37 -59.19
N VAL A 506 -57.25 -59.15 -58.10
CA VAL A 506 -56.05 -59.90 -57.68
C VAL A 506 -55.65 -60.93 -58.73
N ALA A 507 -56.61 -61.61 -59.38
CA ALA A 507 -56.31 -62.56 -60.46
C ALA A 507 -55.68 -61.89 -61.70
N ARG A 508 -55.83 -60.58 -61.86
CA ARG A 508 -55.22 -59.78 -62.93
C ARG A 508 -53.94 -59.07 -62.49
N LEU A 509 -53.64 -59.04 -61.19
CA LEU A 509 -52.49 -58.34 -60.64
C LEU A 509 -51.20 -59.06 -61.06
N PRO A 510 -50.28 -58.39 -61.78
CA PRO A 510 -48.99 -58.99 -62.09
C PRO A 510 -48.18 -59.25 -60.82
N ILE A 511 -47.78 -60.51 -60.60
CA ILE A 511 -46.80 -60.87 -59.57
C ILE A 511 -45.50 -61.20 -60.28
N THR A 512 -44.45 -60.44 -59.97
CA THR A 512 -43.14 -60.56 -60.62
C THR A 512 -42.04 -60.70 -59.58
N GLU A 513 -40.91 -61.24 -60.01
CA GLU A 513 -39.70 -61.32 -59.20
C GLU A 513 -38.76 -60.17 -59.57
N TRP A 514 -38.32 -59.39 -58.60
CA TRP A 514 -37.54 -58.18 -58.81
C TRP A 514 -36.49 -57.98 -57.71
N SER A 515 -35.55 -57.06 -57.93
CA SER A 515 -34.61 -56.58 -56.91
C SER A 515 -34.55 -55.07 -56.94
N TYR A 516 -34.21 -54.43 -55.81
CA TYR A 516 -34.05 -52.98 -55.78
C TYR A 516 -32.76 -52.57 -56.47
N ARG A 517 -32.75 -51.39 -57.10
CA ARG A 517 -31.51 -50.85 -57.70
C ARG A 517 -30.42 -50.61 -56.64
N ALA A 518 -30.80 -50.31 -55.40
CA ALA A 518 -29.90 -50.09 -54.27
C ALA A 518 -29.45 -51.39 -53.58
N ASP A 519 -30.15 -52.50 -53.83
CA ASP A 519 -29.84 -53.83 -53.31
C ASP A 519 -30.12 -54.89 -54.41
N PRO A 520 -29.25 -54.97 -55.44
CA PRO A 520 -29.50 -55.76 -56.63
C PRO A 520 -29.45 -57.28 -56.38
N ASP A 521 -28.78 -57.71 -55.32
CA ASP A 521 -28.53 -59.12 -55.00
C ASP A 521 -29.70 -59.77 -54.25
N THR A 522 -30.54 -58.98 -53.56
CA THR A 522 -31.72 -59.50 -52.85
C THR A 522 -32.91 -59.61 -53.80
N ARG A 523 -33.43 -60.83 -53.95
CA ARG A 523 -34.62 -61.10 -54.76
C ARG A 523 -35.89 -61.01 -53.91
N HIS A 524 -36.87 -60.29 -54.43
CA HIS A 524 -38.20 -60.14 -53.88
C HIS A 524 -39.23 -60.65 -54.87
N ILE A 525 -40.36 -61.15 -54.36
CA ILE A 525 -41.52 -61.51 -55.17
C ILE A 525 -42.73 -60.74 -54.66
N GLY A 526 -43.47 -60.13 -55.57
CA GLY A 526 -44.65 -59.35 -55.22
C GLY A 526 -45.13 -58.47 -56.37
N PRO A 527 -46.24 -57.76 -56.16
CA PRO A 527 -46.71 -56.76 -57.11
C PRO A 527 -45.81 -55.52 -57.12
N VAL A 528 -45.84 -54.79 -58.22
CA VAL A 528 -45.27 -53.44 -58.31
C VAL A 528 -46.33 -52.42 -57.87
N ALA A 529 -45.90 -51.35 -57.19
CA ALA A 529 -46.80 -50.37 -56.56
C ALA A 529 -47.75 -49.68 -57.56
N GLN A 530 -47.27 -49.35 -58.76
CA GLN A 530 -48.08 -48.70 -59.79
C GLN A 530 -49.25 -49.58 -60.24
N ASP A 531 -48.99 -50.87 -60.54
CA ASP A 531 -50.02 -51.82 -60.96
C ASP A 531 -51.03 -52.08 -59.82
N PHE A 532 -50.53 -52.17 -58.58
CA PHE A 532 -51.37 -52.31 -57.40
C PHE A 532 -52.28 -51.08 -57.20
N HIS A 533 -51.72 -49.88 -57.31
CA HIS A 533 -52.47 -48.64 -57.15
C HIS A 533 -53.48 -48.45 -58.28
N GLU A 534 -53.14 -48.77 -59.54
CA GLU A 534 -54.06 -48.71 -60.67
C GLU A 534 -55.28 -49.63 -60.48
N LEU A 535 -55.07 -50.86 -59.98
CA LEU A 535 -56.14 -51.83 -59.79
C LEU A 535 -57.00 -51.55 -58.54
N PHE A 536 -56.38 -51.16 -57.42
CA PHE A 536 -57.08 -51.08 -56.12
C PHE A 536 -57.39 -49.65 -55.67
N GLY A 537 -56.60 -48.65 -56.08
CA GLY A 537 -56.79 -47.25 -55.71
C GLY A 537 -56.65 -46.99 -54.20
N VAL A 538 -55.85 -47.79 -53.51
CA VAL A 538 -55.54 -47.67 -52.07
C VAL A 538 -54.06 -47.36 -51.87
N GLY A 539 -53.69 -46.92 -50.67
CA GLY A 539 -52.34 -46.44 -50.33
C GLY A 539 -52.20 -44.92 -50.42
N THR A 540 -51.02 -44.43 -50.02
CA THR A 540 -50.71 -42.99 -49.98
C THR A 540 -50.38 -42.42 -51.37
N ASP A 541 -49.76 -43.22 -52.24
CA ASP A 541 -49.37 -42.87 -53.60
C ASP A 541 -49.24 -44.13 -54.48
N ASP A 542 -48.80 -43.97 -55.73
CA ASP A 542 -48.59 -45.04 -56.70
C ASP A 542 -47.18 -45.69 -56.63
N ARG A 543 -46.38 -45.35 -55.61
CA ARG A 543 -44.98 -45.79 -55.48
C ARG A 543 -44.73 -46.65 -54.25
N HIS A 544 -45.67 -46.71 -53.31
CA HIS A 544 -45.55 -47.45 -52.07
C HIS A 544 -46.78 -48.32 -51.82
N ILE A 545 -46.54 -49.55 -51.34
CA ILE A 545 -47.60 -50.43 -50.86
C ILE A 545 -47.44 -50.56 -49.34
N ALA A 546 -48.46 -50.19 -48.58
CA ALA A 546 -48.46 -50.45 -47.15
C ALA A 546 -48.75 -51.95 -46.92
N PRO A 547 -48.00 -52.64 -46.03
CA PRO A 547 -48.26 -54.06 -45.74
C PRO A 547 -49.70 -54.34 -45.27
N LEU A 548 -50.33 -53.35 -44.62
CA LEU A 548 -51.73 -53.45 -44.19
C LEU A 548 -52.71 -53.51 -45.37
N ASP A 549 -52.46 -52.75 -46.44
CA ASP A 549 -53.33 -52.69 -47.61
C ASP A 549 -53.24 -53.98 -48.43
N GLU A 550 -52.02 -54.49 -48.63
CA GLU A 550 -51.79 -55.79 -49.29
C GLU A 550 -52.51 -56.92 -48.54
N GLY A 551 -52.37 -56.98 -47.21
CA GLY A 551 -53.06 -57.96 -46.37
C GLY A 551 -54.59 -57.84 -46.46
N GLY A 552 -55.12 -56.60 -46.46
CA GLY A 552 -56.56 -56.35 -46.63
C GLY A 552 -57.10 -56.84 -47.98
N VAL A 553 -56.39 -56.55 -49.06
CA VAL A 553 -56.73 -57.01 -50.42
C VAL A 553 -56.68 -58.53 -50.51
N ALA A 554 -55.63 -59.16 -49.98
CA ALA A 554 -55.49 -60.61 -49.97
C ALA A 554 -56.65 -61.29 -49.22
N LEU A 555 -57.00 -60.79 -48.03
CA LEU A 555 -58.13 -61.31 -47.25
C LEU A 555 -59.47 -61.18 -47.99
N ALA A 556 -59.73 -60.04 -48.65
CA ALA A 556 -60.92 -59.85 -49.45
C ALA A 556 -60.97 -60.80 -50.67
N ALA A 557 -59.85 -60.99 -51.35
CA ALA A 557 -59.77 -61.93 -52.47
C ALA A 557 -59.94 -63.39 -52.01
N ILE A 558 -59.41 -63.79 -50.85
CA ILE A 558 -59.61 -65.11 -50.26
C ILE A 558 -61.10 -65.35 -49.97
N GLN A 559 -61.81 -64.35 -49.44
CA GLN A 559 -63.26 -64.44 -49.25
C GLN A 559 -64.00 -64.65 -50.58
N GLY A 560 -63.61 -63.94 -51.64
CA GLY A 560 -64.17 -64.13 -52.98
C GLY A 560 -63.87 -65.52 -53.55
N LEU A 561 -62.65 -66.03 -53.32
CA LEU A 561 -62.25 -67.37 -53.77
C LEU A 561 -63.07 -68.45 -53.07
N ASN A 562 -63.29 -68.30 -51.77
CA ASN A 562 -64.14 -69.22 -51.00
C ASN A 562 -65.57 -69.25 -51.54
N ARG A 563 -66.18 -68.09 -51.82
CA ARG A 563 -67.53 -68.03 -52.43
C ARG A 563 -67.57 -68.73 -53.78
N LYS A 564 -66.61 -68.44 -54.66
CA LYS A 564 -66.52 -69.08 -55.98
C LYS A 564 -66.34 -70.59 -55.86
N LEU A 565 -65.64 -71.07 -54.84
CA LEU A 565 -65.51 -72.50 -54.54
C LEU A 565 -66.84 -73.09 -54.08
N GLU A 566 -67.53 -72.46 -53.13
CA GLU A 566 -68.85 -72.87 -52.65
C GLU A 566 -69.88 -72.94 -53.78
N GLU A 567 -69.89 -71.96 -54.69
CA GLU A 567 -70.74 -71.95 -55.88
C GLU A 567 -70.42 -73.11 -56.83
N LYS A 568 -69.13 -73.38 -57.05
CA LYS A 568 -68.70 -74.52 -57.87
C LYS A 568 -69.07 -75.85 -57.23
N GLU A 569 -68.90 -76.00 -55.93
CA GLU A 569 -69.32 -77.21 -55.21
C GLU A 569 -70.84 -77.40 -55.27
N ALA A 570 -71.62 -76.34 -55.12
CA ALA A 570 -73.07 -76.40 -55.28
C ALA A 570 -73.46 -76.85 -56.70
N ARG A 571 -72.76 -76.34 -57.72
CA ARG A 571 -72.99 -76.75 -59.10
C ARG A 571 -72.58 -78.20 -59.36
N ILE A 572 -71.47 -78.66 -58.77
CA ILE A 572 -71.04 -80.06 -58.86
C ILE A 572 -72.12 -80.96 -58.24
N ARG A 573 -72.63 -80.63 -57.04
CA ARG A 573 -73.72 -81.38 -56.40
C ARG A 573 -74.97 -81.44 -57.28
N GLU A 574 -75.39 -80.32 -57.86
CA GLU A 574 -76.54 -80.28 -58.78
C GLU A 574 -76.32 -81.16 -60.03
N LEU A 575 -75.11 -81.12 -60.60
CA LEU A 575 -74.76 -81.95 -61.76
C LEU A 575 -74.72 -83.44 -61.40
N GLU A 576 -74.21 -83.80 -60.22
CA GLU A 576 -74.20 -85.17 -59.69
C GLU A 576 -75.63 -85.69 -59.48
N GLU A 577 -76.52 -84.88 -58.89
CA GLU A 577 -77.94 -85.22 -58.73
C GLU A 577 -78.64 -85.45 -60.07
N ARG A 578 -78.38 -84.59 -61.07
CA ARG A 578 -78.93 -84.74 -62.43
C ARG A 578 -78.38 -85.97 -63.13
N LEU A 579 -77.10 -86.29 -62.97
CA LEU A 579 -76.48 -87.48 -63.53
C LEU A 579 -77.13 -88.74 -62.93
N GLN A 580 -77.28 -88.81 -61.61
CA GLN A 580 -77.99 -89.90 -60.95
C GLN A 580 -79.44 -90.05 -61.45
N ALA A 581 -80.16 -88.95 -61.67
CA ALA A 581 -81.52 -88.98 -62.21
C ALA A 581 -81.56 -89.56 -63.64
N ILE A 582 -80.62 -89.18 -64.50
CA ILE A 582 -80.49 -89.71 -65.87
C ILE A 582 -80.10 -91.19 -65.86
N GLU A 583 -79.11 -91.59 -65.04
CA GLU A 583 -78.70 -92.99 -64.90
C GLU A 583 -79.85 -93.88 -64.39
N THR A 584 -80.72 -93.34 -63.54
CA THR A 584 -81.92 -94.03 -63.05
C THR A 584 -82.98 -94.19 -64.16
N LEU A 585 -83.10 -93.23 -65.07
CA LEU A 585 -84.00 -93.30 -66.24
C LEU A 585 -83.51 -94.30 -67.30
N LEU A 586 -82.19 -94.45 -67.49
CA LEU A 586 -81.58 -95.39 -68.45
C LEU A 586 -81.60 -96.85 -67.98
N ARG A 587 -81.86 -97.10 -66.69
CA ARG A 587 -81.99 -98.46 -66.10
C ARG A 587 -83.42 -99.01 -66.11
N LYS A 588 -84.40 -98.23 -66.58
CA LYS A 588 -85.78 -98.67 -66.88
C LYS A 588 -85.94 -98.82 -68.38
#